data_AF-A0A2V6YB79-F1
#
_entry.id   AF-A0A2V6YB79-F1
#
_cell.length_a   1.000
_cell.length_b   1.000
_cell.length_c   1.000
_cell.angle_alpha   90.00
_cell.angle_beta   90.00
_cell.angle_gamma   90.00
#
_symmetry.space_group_name_H-M   'P 1'
#
loop_
_entity.id
_entity.type
_entity.pdbx_description
1 polymer ?
#
loop_
_entity_poly.entity_id
_entity_poly.type
_entity_poly.pdbx_seq_one_letter_code
_entity_poly.pdbx_strand_id
1 'polypeptide(L)' 'MGVHGFTVYDMIARGAFVYGDAPAVIQGERQLSFREFQRQVDALAGGLLALGIGKGDRV' A
#
# COMPACT_ATOMS: atom_id res chain seq x y z
N MET A 1 -13.22 -9.20 5.13
CA MET A 1 -12.37 -8.66 6.20
C MET A 1 -13.02 -9.01 7.53
N GLY A 2 -12.37 -9.79 8.40
CA GLY A 2 -12.93 -10.12 9.72
C GLY A 2 -12.84 -8.93 10.68
N VAL A 3 -13.76 -8.83 11.64
CA VAL A 3 -13.87 -7.76 12.65
C VAL A 3 -12.62 -7.56 13.54
N HIS A 4 -11.59 -8.41 13.42
CA HIS A 4 -10.30 -8.29 14.11
C HIS A 4 -9.08 -8.24 13.19
N GLY A 5 -9.28 -8.09 11.88
CA GLY A 5 -8.18 -8.02 10.90
C GLY A 5 -7.71 -6.59 10.69
N PHE A 6 -6.64 -6.20 11.38
CA PHE A 6 -5.86 -5.02 11.03
C PHE A 6 -4.53 -5.48 10.40
N THR A 7 -4.31 -5.11 9.15
CA THR A 7 -3.17 -5.52 8.33
C THR A 7 -2.25 -4.34 8.04
N VAL A 8 -1.08 -4.63 7.48
CA VAL A 8 -0.18 -3.58 6.96
C VAL A 8 -0.88 -2.73 5.90
N TYR A 9 -1.73 -3.33 5.06
CA TYR A 9 -2.47 -2.59 4.06
C TYR A 9 -3.47 -1.59 4.69
N ASP A 10 -4.09 -1.94 5.82
CA ASP A 10 -4.98 -1.02 6.54
C ASP A 10 -4.23 0.20 7.08
N MET A 11 -2.97 0.04 7.50
CA MET A 11 -2.11 1.15 7.89
C MET A 11 -1.88 2.11 6.70
N ILE A 12 -1.63 1.56 5.52
CA ILE A 12 -1.38 2.33 4.29
C ILE A 12 -2.64 3.09 3.87
N ALA A 13 -3.78 2.40 3.77
CA ALA A 13 -5.05 2.99 3.38
C ALA A 13 -5.50 4.08 4.37
N ARG A 14 -5.35 3.83 5.67
CA ARG A 14 -5.63 4.84 6.71
C ARG A 14 -4.69 6.03 6.58
N GLY A 15 -3.40 5.81 6.35
CA GLY A 15 -2.42 6.88 6.16
C GLY A 15 -2.76 7.78 4.97
N ALA A 16 -3.13 7.19 3.83
CA ALA A 16 -3.58 7.93 2.65
C ALA A 16 -4.83 8.76 2.89
N PHE A 17 -5.79 8.22 3.65
CA PHE A 17 -7.00 8.94 4.02
C PHE A 17 -6.73 10.12 4.98
N VAL A 18 -5.94 9.89 6.03
CA VAL A 18 -5.74 10.89 7.10
C VAL A 18 -4.70 11.95 6.71
N TYR A 19 -3.61 11.54 6.06
CA TYR A 19 -2.44 12.39 5.86
C TYR A 19 -2.21 12.79 4.40
N GLY A 20 -2.90 12.17 3.44
CA GLY A 20 -3.04 12.69 2.09
C GLY A 20 -1.71 12.95 1.36
N ASP A 21 -1.40 14.24 1.17
CA ASP A 21 -0.18 14.74 0.50
C ASP A 21 1.05 14.82 1.43
N ALA A 22 0.89 14.55 2.72
CA ALA A 22 2.02 14.52 3.64
C ALA A 22 3.02 13.41 3.23
N PRO A 23 4.32 13.59 3.49
CA PRO A 23 5.33 12.58 3.20
C PRO A 23 5.10 11.26 3.94
N ALA A 24 5.09 10.16 3.19
CA ALA A 24 5.01 8.80 3.74
C ALA A 24 6.35 8.04 3.62
N VAL A 25 7.03 8.21 2.48
CA VAL A 25 8.31 7.54 2.20
C VAL A 25 9.30 8.59 1.71
N ILE A 26 10.51 8.58 2.29
CA ILE A 26 11.63 9.43 1.88
C ILE A 26 12.81 8.51 1.61
N GLN A 27 13.29 8.49 0.36
CA GLN A 27 14.44 7.70 -0.08
C GLN A 27 15.39 8.60 -0.86
N GLY A 28 16.40 9.12 -0.18
CA GLY A 28 17.28 10.15 -0.75
C GLY A 28 16.47 11.38 -1.15
N GLU A 29 16.57 11.80 -2.41
CA GLU A 29 15.82 12.93 -2.96
C GLU A 29 14.37 12.58 -3.35
N ARG A 30 14.01 11.29 -3.36
CA ARG A 30 12.66 10.86 -3.70
C ARG A 30 11.76 10.89 -2.48
N GLN A 31 10.61 11.52 -2.63
CA GLN A 31 9.57 11.55 -1.64
C GLN A 31 8.25 11.12 -2.26
N LEU A 32 7.52 10.26 -1.56
CA LEU A 32 6.15 9.90 -1.90
C LEU A 32 5.23 10.36 -0.79
N SER A 33 4.14 11.01 -1.17
CA SER A 33 3.02 11.24 -0.27
C SER A 33 2.31 9.93 0.11
N PHE A 34 1.51 9.96 1.17
CA PHE A 34 0.69 8.80 1.54
C PHE A 34 -0.26 8.36 0.40
N ARG A 35 -0.86 9.30 -0.32
CA ARG A 35 -1.72 8.96 -1.48
C ARG A 35 -0.94 8.35 -2.64
N GLU A 36 0.23 8.88 -2.96
CA GLU A 36 1.09 8.30 -4.01
C GLU A 36 1.55 6.90 -3.64
N PHE A 37 1.95 6.71 -2.38
CA PHE A 37 2.38 5.42 -1.87
C PHE A 37 1.25 4.38 -1.97
N GLN A 38 0.03 4.71 -1.53
CA GLN A 38 -1.12 3.82 -1.69
C GLN A 38 -1.37 3.45 -3.16
N ARG A 39 -1.40 4.43 -4.06
CA ARG A 39 -1.61 4.16 -5.49
C ARG A 39 -0.57 3.20 -6.08
N GLN A 40 0.69 3.34 -5.69
CA GLN A 40 1.75 2.43 -6.15
C GLN A 40 1.58 1.01 -5.58
N VAL A 41 1.22 0.90 -4.31
CA VAL A 41 0.94 -0.40 -3.67
C VAL A 41 -0.24 -1.10 -4.36
N ASP A 42 -1.32 -0.38 -4.65
CA ASP A 42 -2.51 -0.92 -5.33
C ASP A 42 -2.18 -1.40 -6.74
N ALA A 43 -1.39 -0.61 -7.49
CA ALA A 43 -0.96 -0.97 -8.83
C ALA A 43 -0.08 -2.23 -8.82
N LEU A 44 0.88 -2.32 -7.88
CA LEU A 44 1.73 -3.49 -7.73
C LEU A 44 0.91 -4.73 -7.33
N ALA A 45 0.00 -4.60 -6.38
CA ALA A 45 -0.89 -5.69 -5.96
C ALA A 45 -1.75 -6.19 -7.14
N GLY A 46 -2.31 -5.29 -7.94
CA GLY A 46 -3.03 -5.64 -9.17
C GLY A 46 -2.16 -6.39 -10.18
N GLY A 47 -0.90 -5.97 -10.35
CA GLY A 47 0.07 -6.68 -11.20
C GLY A 47 0.40 -8.09 -10.70
N LEU A 48 0.63 -8.26 -9.39
CA LEU A 48 0.89 -9.58 -8.80
C LEU A 48 -0.31 -10.51 -8.95
N LEU A 49 -1.53 -10.01 -8.74
CA LEU A 49 -2.76 -10.76 -8.98
C LEU A 49 -2.89 -11.19 -10.45
N ALA A 50 -2.57 -10.29 -11.38
CA ALA A 50 -2.59 -10.60 -12.81
C ALA A 50 -1.56 -11.67 -13.22
N LEU A 51 -0.45 -11.78 -12.49
CA LEU A 51 0.54 -12.85 -12.63
C LEU A 51 0.13 -14.17 -11.94
N GLY A 52 -1.05 -14.21 -11.31
CA GLY A 52 -1.59 -15.39 -10.64
C GLY A 52 -1.10 -15.58 -9.20
N ILE A 53 -0.43 -14.59 -8.61
CA ILE A 53 0.06 -14.64 -7.23
C ILE A 53 -1.09 -14.31 -6.27
N GLY A 54 -1.31 -15.19 -5.30
CA GLY A 54 -2.38 -15.07 -4.32
C GLY A 54 -1.93 -15.34 -2.88
N LYS A 55 -2.92 -15.53 -2.01
CA LYS A 55 -2.69 -15.79 -0.59
C LYS A 55 -1.98 -17.13 -0.39
N GLY A 56 -0.85 -17.10 0.30
CA GLY A 56 -0.04 -18.29 0.59
C GLY A 56 1.12 -18.49 -0.37
N ASP A 57 1.14 -17.74 -1.48
CA ASP A 57 2.27 -17.73 -2.40
C ASP A 57 3.43 -16.89 -1.84
N ARG A 58 4.62 -17.14 -2.39
CA ARG A 58 5.87 -16.47 -1.99
C ARG A 58 6.33 -15.58 -3.12
N VAL A 59 6.73 -14.36 -2.77
CA VAL A 59 7.26 -13.32 -3.66
C VAL A 59 8.63 -12.91 -3.18
#